data_AF-A0A5T4PBL9-F1
#
_entry.id   AF-A0A5T4PBL9-F1
#
_cell.length_a   1.000
_cell.length_b   1.000
_cell.length_c   1.000
_cell.angle_alpha   90.00
_cell.angle_beta   90.00
_cell.angle_gamma   90.00
#
_symmetry.space_group_name_H-M   'P 1'
#
loop_
_entity.id
_entity.type
_entity.pdbx_description
1 polymer ?
#
loop_
_entity_poly.entity_id
_entity_poly.type
_entity_poly.pdbx_seq_one_letter_code
_entity_poly.pdbx_strand_id
1 'polypeptide(L)'
;MSALKKQRIDLRLTDDDKSMIEEAAAMTNQTITQFMVASASERAAEVIEQHRRLILSEESWNIVMDAISNPPAPNDRLKRAAERLQSME
;
A
#
# COMPACT_ATOMS: atom_id res chain seq x y z
N MET A 1 14.55 -23.06 1.63
CA MET A 1 15.10 -22.66 2.94
C MET A 1 14.41 -21.38 3.37
N SER A 2 13.75 -21.36 4.54
CA SER A 2 13.10 -20.14 5.05
C SER A 2 14.16 -19.08 5.36
N ALA A 3 13.92 -17.83 4.95
CA ALA A 3 14.83 -16.72 5.21
C ALA A 3 14.96 -16.48 6.73
N LEU A 4 16.18 -16.17 7.20
CA LEU A 4 16.43 -15.85 8.60
C LEU A 4 15.67 -14.58 9.00
N LYS A 5 14.79 -14.67 10.02
CA LYS A 5 14.08 -13.53 10.61
C LYS A 5 15.05 -12.71 11.46
N LYS A 6 15.59 -11.61 10.90
CA LYS A 6 16.61 -10.75 11.55
C LYS A 6 16.06 -9.47 12.19
N GLN A 7 14.81 -9.12 11.91
CA GLN A 7 14.18 -7.87 12.34
C GLN A 7 13.18 -8.13 13.46
N ARG A 8 13.03 -7.18 14.39
CA ARG A 8 12.12 -7.26 15.54
C ARG A 8 11.25 -6.02 15.62
N ILE A 9 10.00 -6.21 16.03
CA ILE A 9 9.07 -5.14 16.38
C ILE A 9 8.73 -5.34 17.86
N ASP A 10 9.04 -4.34 18.67
CA ASP A 10 8.70 -4.31 20.10
C ASP A 10 7.39 -3.53 20.27
N LEU A 11 6.38 -4.13 20.93
CA LEU A 11 5.04 -3.57 21.09
C LEU A 11 4.68 -3.47 22.58
N ARG A 12 3.95 -2.41 22.94
CA ARG A 12 3.25 -2.30 24.21
C ARG A 12 1.74 -2.37 23.93
N LEU A 13 1.05 -3.15 24.74
CA LEU A 13 -0.36 -3.49 24.59
C LEU A 13 -1.02 -3.37 25.96
N THR A 14 -2.33 -3.15 25.96
CA THR A 14 -3.15 -3.31 27.16
C THR A 14 -3.35 -4.79 27.49
N ASP A 15 -3.78 -5.09 28.71
CA ASP A 15 -4.10 -6.47 29.10
C ASP A 15 -5.27 -7.04 28.27
N ASP A 16 -6.23 -6.19 27.91
CA ASP A 16 -7.38 -6.53 27.08
C ASP A 16 -6.96 -6.90 25.65
N ASP A 17 -6.12 -6.07 25.02
CA ASP A 17 -5.59 -6.35 23.68
C ASP A 17 -4.81 -7.66 23.66
N LYS A 18 -3.99 -7.89 24.70
CA LYS A 18 -3.19 -9.11 24.82
C LYS A 18 -4.08 -10.35 24.87
N SER A 19 -5.09 -10.31 25.73
CA SER A 19 -6.01 -11.43 25.96
C SER A 19 -6.78 -11.77 24.68
N MET A 20 -7.26 -10.75 23.96
CA MET A 20 -7.96 -10.93 22.69
C MET A 20 -7.06 -11.54 21.61
N ILE A 21 -5.81 -11.08 21.50
CA ILE A 21 -4.84 -11.63 20.55
C ILE A 21 -4.51 -13.08 20.88
N GLU A 22 -4.32 -13.40 22.16
CA GLU A 22 -4.03 -14.77 22.63
C GLU A 22 -5.17 -15.73 22.30
N GLU A 23 -6.42 -15.31 22.54
CA GLU A 23 -7.61 -16.08 22.21
C GLU A 23 -7.72 -16.34 20.70
N ALA A 24 -7.55 -15.31 19.87
CA ALA A 24 -7.62 -15.44 18.41
C ALA A 24 -6.48 -16.32 17.84
N ALA A 25 -5.27 -16.20 18.39
CA ALA A 25 -4.15 -17.07 18.03
C ALA A 25 -4.43 -18.53 18.39
N ALA A 26 -5.02 -18.80 19.56
CA ALA A 26 -5.42 -20.13 19.97
C ALA A 26 -6.50 -20.72 19.05
N MET A 27 -7.53 -19.94 18.69
CA MET A 27 -8.60 -20.36 17.77
C MET A 27 -8.08 -20.73 16.37
N THR A 28 -6.98 -20.11 15.94
CA THR A 28 -6.36 -20.35 14.63
C THR A 28 -5.22 -21.38 14.67
N ASN A 29 -4.96 -22.02 15.83
CA ASN A 29 -3.82 -22.91 16.06
C ASN A 29 -2.46 -22.28 15.69
N GLN A 30 -2.30 -20.99 16.01
CA GLN A 30 -1.09 -20.23 15.77
C GLN A 30 -0.48 -19.77 17.09
N THR A 31 0.85 -19.60 17.11
CA THR A 31 1.48 -18.82 18.18
C THR A 31 1.09 -17.34 18.05
N ILE A 32 1.12 -16.59 19.15
CA ILE A 32 0.86 -15.14 19.16
C ILE A 32 1.72 -14.42 18.10
N THR A 33 3.01 -14.76 18.01
CA THR A 33 3.92 -14.15 17.02
C THR A 33 3.52 -14.48 15.59
N GLN A 34 3.09 -15.72 15.30
CA GLN A 34 2.63 -16.09 13.97
C GLN A 34 1.35 -15.35 13.60
N PHE A 35 0.38 -15.32 14.52
CA PHE A 35 -0.88 -14.61 14.33
C PHE A 35 -0.63 -13.12 14.06
N MET A 36 0.10 -12.44 14.95
CA MET A 36 0.40 -11.01 14.82
C MET A 36 1.15 -10.67 13.53
N VAL A 37 2.18 -11.45 13.17
CA VAL A 37 2.93 -11.19 11.93
C VAL A 37 2.06 -11.44 10.70
N ALA A 38 1.25 -12.50 10.70
CA ALA A 38 0.35 -12.80 9.58
C ALA A 38 -0.71 -11.70 9.41
N SER A 39 -1.44 -11.35 10.48
CA SER A 39 -2.47 -10.31 10.45
C SER A 39 -1.90 -8.95 10.06
N ALA A 40 -0.74 -8.56 10.59
CA ALA A 40 -0.10 -7.30 10.22
C ALA A 40 0.34 -7.30 8.74
N SER A 41 0.85 -8.43 8.24
CA SER A 41 1.30 -8.56 6.85
C SER A 41 0.13 -8.51 5.87
N GLU A 42 -0.97 -9.21 6.20
CA GLU A 42 -2.21 -9.20 5.41
C GLU A 42 -2.77 -7.78 5.33
N ARG A 43 -2.94 -7.12 6.48
CA ARG A 43 -3.45 -5.75 6.50
C ARG A 43 -2.53 -4.76 5.78
N ALA A 44 -1.21 -4.92 5.91
CA ALA A 44 -0.26 -4.09 5.17
C ALA A 44 -0.39 -4.28 3.65
N ALA A 45 -0.56 -5.52 3.18
CA ALA A 45 -0.76 -5.80 1.77
C ALA A 45 -2.06 -5.15 1.24
N GLU A 46 -3.17 -5.26 1.99
CA GLU A 46 -4.42 -4.60 1.64
C GLU A 46 -4.29 -3.08 1.53
N VAL A 47 -3.64 -2.44 2.51
CA VAL A 47 -3.45 -0.98 2.51
C VAL A 47 -2.59 -0.53 1.34
N ILE A 48 -1.49 -1.24 1.06
CA ILE A 48 -0.62 -0.96 -0.08
C ILE A 48 -1.39 -1.09 -1.39
N GLU A 49 -2.20 -2.13 -1.52
CA GLU A 49 -2.96 -2.40 -2.73
C GLU A 49 -4.09 -1.38 -2.93
N GLN A 50 -4.80 -1.01 -1.87
CA GLN A 50 -5.80 0.06 -1.90
C GLN A 50 -5.19 1.41 -2.30
N HIS A 51 -3.96 1.68 -1.86
CA HIS A 51 -3.27 2.92 -2.22
C HIS A 51 -2.76 2.92 -3.66
N ARG A 52 -2.32 1.77 -4.18
CA ARG A 52 -1.77 1.64 -5.55
C ARG A 52 -2.85 1.53 -6.63
N ARG A 53 -4.01 0.98 -6.31
CA ARG A 53 -5.10 0.82 -7.27
C ARG A 53 -5.98 2.06 -7.34
N LEU A 54 -6.02 2.66 -8.52
CA LEU A 54 -7.05 3.64 -8.87
C LEU A 54 -8.26 2.90 -9.44
N ILE A 55 -9.33 2.83 -8.65
CA ILE A 55 -10.62 2.31 -9.12
C ILE A 55 -11.37 3.48 -9.75
N LEU A 56 -11.59 3.41 -11.07
CA LEU A 56 -12.26 4.46 -11.83
C LEU A 56 -13.76 4.14 -11.95
N SER A 57 -14.59 5.19 -11.88
CA SER A 57 -15.97 5.09 -12.38
C SER A 57 -15.94 4.92 -13.90
N GLU A 58 -17.05 4.49 -14.50
CA GLU A 58 -17.16 4.36 -15.96
C GLU A 58 -16.87 5.69 -16.67
N GLU A 59 -17.37 6.81 -16.13
CA GLU A 59 -17.08 8.15 -16.65
C GLU A 59 -15.57 8.47 -16.60
N SER A 60 -14.93 8.25 -15.45
CA SER A 60 -13.49 8.50 -15.28
C SER A 60 -12.65 7.58 -16.17
N TRP A 61 -13.08 6.33 -16.34
CA TRP A 61 -12.44 5.36 -17.24
C TRP A 61 -12.48 5.86 -18.69
N ASN A 62 -13.63 6.34 -19.17
CA ASN A 62 -13.77 6.88 -20.51
C ASN A 62 -12.89 8.11 -20.73
N ILE A 63 -12.82 9.02 -19.74
CA ILE A 63 -11.93 10.20 -19.80
C ILE A 63 -10.47 9.78 -19.89
N VAL A 64 -10.03 8.82 -19.07
CA VAL A 64 -8.66 8.30 -19.11
C VAL A 64 -8.37 7.62 -20.44
N MET A 65 -9.29 6.80 -20.95
CA MET A 65 -9.11 6.08 -22.20
C MET A 65 -9.07 7.02 -23.41
N ASP A 66 -9.89 8.07 -23.42
CA ASP A 66 -9.84 9.10 -24.45
C ASP A 66 -8.51 9.87 -24.38
N ALA A 67 -8.05 10.25 -23.19
CA ALA A 67 -6.75 10.91 -23.04
C ALA A 67 -5.56 10.03 -23.48
N ILE A 68 -5.65 8.70 -23.36
CA ILE A 68 -4.64 7.76 -23.87
C ILE A 68 -4.73 7.62 -25.39
N SER A 69 -5.95 7.53 -25.93
CA SER A 69 -6.19 7.33 -27.37
C SER A 69 -5.94 8.59 -28.19
N ASN A 70 -6.22 9.76 -27.59
CA ASN A 70 -6.14 11.09 -28.16
C ASN A 70 -5.29 11.99 -27.23
N PRO A 71 -3.97 11.75 -27.14
CA PRO A 71 -3.12 12.48 -26.20
C PRO A 71 -3.06 13.98 -26.53
N PRO A 72 -3.41 14.88 -25.58
CA PRO A 72 -3.35 16.31 -25.83
C PRO A 72 -1.89 16.79 -25.89
N ALA A 73 -1.64 17.82 -26.69
CA ALA A 73 -0.33 18.46 -26.71
C ALA A 73 -0.02 19.11 -25.34
N PRO A 74 1.24 19.05 -24.85
CA PRO A 74 1.64 19.74 -23.64
C PRO A 74 1.32 21.23 -23.71
N ASN A 75 0.71 21.77 -22.66
CA ASN A 75 0.44 23.21 -22.59
C ASN A 75 1.72 24.02 -22.33
N ASP A 76 1.66 25.33 -22.56
CA ASP A 76 2.84 26.21 -22.43
C ASP A 76 3.41 26.25 -21.01
N ARG A 77 2.58 26.03 -20.00
CA ARG A 77 3.03 25.96 -18.60
C ARG A 77 3.88 24.70 -18.36
N LEU A 78 3.47 23.55 -18.89
CA LEU A 78 4.20 22.30 -18.80
C LEU A 78 5.51 22.36 -19.60
N LYS A 79 5.50 22.94 -20.81
CA LYS A 79 6.71 23.16 -21.62
C LYS A 79 7.75 24.00 -20.88
N ARG A 80 7.36 25.16 -20.34
CA ARG A 80 8.26 26.01 -19.54
C ARG A 80 8.80 25.30 -18.29
N ALA A 81 8.02 24.42 -17.67
CA ALA A 81 8.48 23.66 -16.51
C ALA A 81 9.55 22.63 -16.90
N ALA A 82 9.38 21.94 -18.03
CA ALA A 82 10.36 21.01 -18.57
C ALA A 82 11.66 21.71 -19.00
N GLU A 83 11.58 22.87 -19.67
CA GLU A 83 12.75 23.67 -20.05
C GLU A 83 13.58 24.09 -18.82
N ARG A 84 12.92 24.49 -17.73
CA ARG A 84 13.61 24.81 -16.48
C ARG A 84 14.36 23.62 -15.91
N LEU A 85 13.75 22.43 -15.89
CA LEU A 85 14.40 21.21 -15.41
C LEU A 85 15.65 20.91 -16.25
N GLN A 86 15.56 21.01 -17.57
CA GLN A 86 16.69 20.78 -18.49
C GLN A 86 17.81 21.80 -18.33
N SER A 87 17.49 23.05 -17.95
CA SER A 87 18.51 24.08 -17.69
C SER A 87 19.20 23.97 -16.33
N MET A 88 18.70 23.08 -15.46
CA MET A 88 19.27 22.82 -14.13
C MET A 88 20.21 21.60 -14.09
N GLU A 89 20.16 20.73 -15.10
CA GLU A 89 21.11 19.65 -15.36
C GLU A 89 22.32 20.14 -16.16
#